data_AF-A0A6P1DJI6-F1
#
_entry.id   AF-A0A6P1DJI6-F1
#
_cell.length_a   1.000
_cell.length_b   1.000
_cell.length_c   1.000
_cell.angle_alpha   90.00
_cell.angle_beta   90.00
_cell.angle_gamma   90.00
#
_symmetry.space_group_name_H-M   'P 1'
#
loop_
_entity.id
_entity.type
_entity.pdbx_description
1 polymer ?
#
loop_
_entity_poly.entity_id
_entity_poly.type
_entity_poly.pdbx_seq_one_letter_code
_entity_poly.pdbx_strand_id
1 'polypeptide(L)'
;MIYTKYFGLVTKEQGQINLPQDQFQRMMNIVHLEGVILGLNKAKETFKDTNLYYKYDIIILDNATKLSALTGNIPPNLLLKEMVRYSD
;
A
#
# COMPACT_ATOMS: atom_id res chain seq x y z
N MET A 1 3.99 -2.71 -3.84
CA MET A 1 4.72 -1.47 -3.49
C MET A 1 4.67 -0.46 -4.65
N ILE A 2 3.52 -0.27 -5.29
CA ILE A 2 3.36 0.74 -6.34
C ILE A 2 3.06 2.11 -5.72
N TYR A 3 2.28 2.15 -4.63
CA TYR A 3 1.89 3.38 -3.94
C TYR A 3 3.07 3.94 -3.15
N THR A 4 3.75 3.11 -2.35
CA THR A 4 4.94 3.53 -1.59
C THR A 4 6.01 4.13 -2.50
N LYS A 5 6.28 3.50 -3.64
CA LYS A 5 7.27 4.01 -4.61
C LYS A 5 6.85 5.36 -5.18
N TYR A 6 5.57 5.51 -5.52
CA TYR A 6 5.05 6.76 -6.04
C TYR A 6 5.09 7.88 -5.00
N PHE A 7 4.65 7.63 -3.76
CA PHE A 7 4.73 8.61 -2.68
C PHE A 7 6.17 9.05 -2.41
N GLY A 8 7.11 8.10 -2.35
CA GLY A 8 8.53 8.42 -2.19
C GLY A 8 9.09 9.27 -3.34
N LEU A 9 8.67 9.01 -4.57
CA LEU A 9 9.06 9.82 -5.74
C LEU A 9 8.52 11.26 -5.63
N VAL A 10 7.22 11.41 -5.34
CA VAL A 10 6.61 12.73 -5.18
C VAL A 10 7.26 13.49 -4.03
N THR A 11 7.52 12.84 -2.89
CA THR A 11 8.20 13.49 -1.77
C THR A 11 9.61 13.95 -2.12
N LYS A 12 10.34 13.17 -2.93
CA LYS A 12 11.67 13.54 -3.41
C LYS A 12 11.63 14.74 -4.36
N GLU A 13 10.65 14.81 -5.25
CA GLU A 13 10.54 15.85 -6.28
C GLU A 13 9.91 17.15 -5.79
N GLN A 14 8.92 17.06 -4.90
CA GLN A 14 8.06 18.19 -4.49
C GLN A 14 8.20 18.54 -3.00
N GLY A 15 8.97 17.77 -2.24
CA GLY A 15 9.11 17.95 -0.80
C GLY A 15 7.94 17.33 -0.02
N GLN A 16 7.56 17.94 1.09
CA GLN A 16 6.51 17.39 1.96
C GLN A 16 5.15 17.41 1.26
N ILE A 17 4.45 16.28 1.28
CA ILE A 17 3.06 16.20 0.83
C ILE A 17 2.17 16.73 1.96
N ASN A 18 1.57 17.91 1.74
CA ASN A 18 0.64 18.50 2.69
C ASN A 18 -0.71 17.78 2.59
N LEU A 19 -0.98 16.91 3.56
CA LEU A 19 -2.24 16.18 3.69
C LEU A 19 -2.87 16.49 5.06
N PRO A 20 -4.20 16.53 5.14
CA PRO A 20 -4.93 16.43 6.39
C PRO A 20 -4.53 15.18 7.19
N GLN A 21 -4.75 15.21 8.50
CA GLN A 21 -4.33 14.13 9.40
C GLN A 21 -4.91 12.76 8.99
N ASP A 22 -6.19 12.69 8.62
CA ASP A 22 -6.87 11.47 8.18
C ASP A 22 -6.30 10.94 6.86
N GLN A 23 -6.02 11.83 5.90
CA GLN A 23 -5.41 11.45 4.63
C GLN A 23 -3.95 11.03 4.80
N PHE A 24 -3.19 11.71 5.66
CA PHE A 24 -1.83 11.28 6.00
C PHE A 24 -1.85 9.89 6.66
N GLN A 25 -2.78 9.64 7.59
CA GLN A 25 -2.96 8.32 8.20
C GLN A 25 -3.33 7.26 7.17
N ARG A 26 -4.23 7.58 6.22
CA ARG A 26 -4.58 6.70 5.08
C ARG A 26 -3.35 6.38 4.24
N MET A 27 -2.52 7.37 3.93
CA MET A 27 -1.26 7.18 3.18
C MET A 27 -0.32 6.21 3.92
N MET A 28 -0.15 6.40 5.24
CA MET A 28 0.70 5.52 6.05
C MET A 28 0.15 4.09 6.16
N ASN A 29 -1.17 3.94 6.27
CA ASN A 29 -1.81 2.62 6.26
C ASN A 29 -1.60 1.89 4.93
N ILE A 30 -1.66 2.61 3.79
CA ILE A 30 -1.35 2.05 2.47
C ILE A 30 0.11 1.56 2.43
N VAL A 31 1.06 2.39 2.87
CA VAL A 31 2.50 2.01 2.92
C VAL A 31 2.72 0.79 3.80
N HIS A 32 2.07 0.73 4.96
CA HIS A 32 2.14 -0.41 5.87
C HIS A 32 1.63 -1.70 5.21
N LEU A 33 0.43 -1.67 4.62
CA LEU A 33 -0.18 -2.84 3.97
C LEU A 33 0.65 -3.33 2.78
N GLU A 34 1.18 -2.43 1.95
CA GLU A 34 2.08 -2.81 0.85
C GLU A 34 3.36 -3.49 1.37
N GLY A 35 3.89 -3.04 2.51
CA GLY A 35 5.03 -3.65 3.18
C GLY A 35 4.72 -5.05 3.72
N VAL A 36 3.58 -5.22 4.40
CA VAL A 36 3.12 -6.52 4.91
C VAL A 36 2.92 -7.53 3.78
N ILE A 37 2.22 -7.14 2.71
CA ILE A 37 2.01 -8.00 1.54
C ILE A 37 3.34 -8.40 0.91
N LEU A 38 4.29 -7.48 0.75
CA LEU A 38 5.62 -7.81 0.24
C LEU A 38 6.35 -8.81 1.16
N GLY A 39 6.32 -8.57 2.47
CA GLY A 39 6.95 -9.44 3.46
C GLY A 39 6.36 -10.86 3.45
N LEU A 40 5.03 -10.99 3.42
CA LEU A 40 4.35 -12.28 3.35
C LEU A 40 4.64 -13.02 2.04
N ASN A 41 4.69 -12.32 0.91
CA ASN A 41 5.08 -12.94 -0.37
C ASN A 41 6.54 -13.46 -0.31
N LYS A 42 7.47 -12.67 0.25
CA LYS A 42 8.85 -13.14 0.45
C LYS A 42 8.93 -14.35 1.37
N ALA A 43 8.16 -14.38 2.45
CA ALA A 43 8.07 -15.52 3.36
C ALA A 43 7.44 -16.75 2.69
N LYS A 44 6.42 -16.56 1.85
CA LYS A 44 5.81 -17.61 1.03
C LYS A 44 6.84 -18.26 0.09
N GLU A 45 7.70 -17.47 -0.54
CA GLU A 45 8.75 -17.97 -1.43
C GLU A 45 9.79 -18.87 -0.73
N THR A 46 9.99 -18.76 0.59
CA THR A 46 10.88 -19.70 1.31
C THR A 46 10.30 -21.11 1.41
N PHE A 47 9.01 -21.27 1.15
CA PHE A 47 8.30 -22.56 1.14
C PHE A 47 8.01 -23.07 -0.27
N LYS A 48 8.67 -22.51 -1.30
CA LYS A 48 8.51 -22.94 -2.68
C LYS A 48 8.73 -24.45 -2.82
N ASP A 49 7.91 -25.08 -3.67
CA ASP A 49 7.89 -26.53 -3.91
C ASP A 49 7.52 -27.40 -2.68
N THR A 50 6.95 -26.78 -1.64
CA THR A 50 6.40 -27.48 -0.48
C THR A 50 4.89 -27.27 -0.35
N ASN A 51 4.22 -28.14 0.41
CA ASN A 51 2.80 -27.99 0.75
C ASN A 51 2.49 -26.71 1.55
N LEU A 52 3.51 -26.07 2.14
CA LEU A 52 3.35 -24.86 2.95
C LEU A 52 3.35 -23.57 2.12
N TYR A 53 3.57 -23.64 0.80
CA TYR A 53 3.62 -22.46 -0.07
C TYR A 53 2.34 -21.60 0.04
N TYR A 54 1.18 -22.23 0.17
CA TYR A 54 -0.11 -21.53 0.22
C TYR A 54 -0.53 -21.08 1.62
N LYS A 55 0.31 -21.31 2.65
CA LYS A 55 -0.02 -21.04 4.07
C LYS A 55 -0.44 -19.59 4.32
N TYR A 56 0.09 -18.64 3.56
CA TYR A 56 -0.13 -17.21 3.77
C TYR A 56 -1.16 -16.59 2.83
N ASP A 57 -1.76 -17.37 1.92
CA ASP A 57 -2.57 -16.81 0.81
C ASP A 57 -3.82 -16.09 1.30
N ILE A 58 -4.50 -16.63 2.31
CA ILE A 58 -5.66 -15.98 2.92
C ILE A 58 -5.25 -14.65 3.58
N ILE A 59 -4.13 -14.62 4.30
CA ILE A 59 -3.65 -13.41 4.97
C ILE A 59 -3.22 -12.37 3.93
N ILE A 60 -2.59 -12.79 2.83
CA ILE A 60 -2.22 -11.91 1.72
C ILE A 60 -3.50 -11.32 1.09
N LEU A 61 -4.52 -12.14 0.86
CA LEU A 61 -5.80 -11.71 0.29
C LEU A 61 -6.53 -10.72 1.20
N ASP A 62 -6.56 -10.95 2.51
CA ASP A 62 -7.18 -10.05 3.48
C ASP A 62 -6.50 -8.68 3.48
N ASN A 63 -5.16 -8.64 3.45
CA ASN A 63 -4.40 -7.40 3.39
C ASN A 63 -4.57 -6.70 2.04
N ALA A 64 -4.62 -7.45 0.94
CA ALA A 64 -4.90 -6.91 -0.39
C ALA A 64 -6.29 -6.28 -0.44
N THR A 65 -7.29 -6.91 0.18
CA THR A 65 -8.66 -6.38 0.26
C THR A 65 -8.71 -5.06 1.05
N LYS A 66 -8.00 -4.98 2.19
CA LYS A 66 -7.86 -3.73 2.96
C LYS A 66 -7.15 -2.65 2.14
N LEU A 67 -6.12 -3.00 1.39
CA LEU A 67 -5.41 -2.08 0.51
C LEU A 67 -6.34 -1.56 -0.61
N SER A 68 -7.12 -2.44 -1.23
CA SER A 68 -8.14 -2.06 -2.21
C SER A 68 -9.20 -1.13 -1.62
N ALA A 69 -9.65 -1.37 -0.39
CA ALA A 69 -10.60 -0.48 0.28
C ALA A 69 -10.03 0.92 0.53
N LEU A 70 -8.76 1.03 0.93
CA LEU A 70 -8.09 2.33 1.13
C LEU A 70 -7.75 3.04 -0.18
N THR A 71 -7.57 2.32 -1.27
CA THR A 71 -7.10 2.90 -2.55
C THR A 71 -8.22 3.07 -3.56
N GLY A 72 -9.38 2.44 -3.36
CA GLY A 72 -10.43 2.34 -4.39
C GLY A 72 -9.95 1.65 -5.67
N ASN A 73 -8.82 0.94 -5.62
CA ASN A 73 -8.11 0.39 -6.79
C ASN A 73 -7.75 1.44 -7.87
N ILE A 74 -7.60 2.71 -7.51
CA ILE A 74 -7.19 3.76 -8.46
C ILE A 74 -5.65 3.90 -8.50
N PRO A 75 -5.07 4.28 -9.64
CA PRO A 75 -3.63 4.52 -9.75
C PRO A 75 -3.07 5.51 -8.70
N PRO A 76 -1.81 5.35 -8.25
CA PRO A 76 -1.23 6.17 -7.18
C PRO A 76 -1.27 7.69 -7.40
N ASN A 77 -1.16 8.13 -8.66
CA ASN A 77 -1.25 9.54 -9.04
C ASN A 77 -2.67 10.11 -8.89
N LEU A 78 -3.70 9.31 -9.18
CA LEU A 78 -5.09 9.72 -8.99
C LEU A 78 -5.47 9.68 -7.52
N LEU A 79 -4.99 8.66 -6.79
CA LEU A 79 -5.17 8.56 -5.35
C LEU A 79 -4.57 9.76 -4.63
N LEU A 80 -3.33 10.12 -4.92
CA LEU A 80 -2.71 11.26 -4.25
C LEU A 80 -3.43 12.58 -4.55
N LYS A 81 -3.88 12.78 -5.80
CA LYS A 81 -4.70 13.94 -6.18
C LYS A 81 -6.03 13.95 -5.43
N GLU A 82 -6.66 12.80 -5.23
CA GLU A 82 -7.90 12.65 -4.47
C GLU A 82 -7.69 13.02 -2.99
N MET A 83 -6.65 12.48 -2.37
CA MET A 83 -6.29 12.74 -0.98
C MET A 83 -5.96 14.22 -0.71
N VAL A 84 -5.35 14.91 -1.68
CA VAL A 84 -5.09 16.37 -1.59
C VAL A 84 -6.36 17.19 -1.81
N ARG A 85 -7.35 16.71 -2.59
CA ARG A 85 -8.60 17.45 -2.83
C ARG A 85 -9.54 17.45 -1.64
N TYR A 86 -9.49 16.43 -0.78
CA TYR A 86 -10.29 16.36 0.45
C TYR A 86 -9.62 17.09 1.62
N SER A 87 -8.71 18.03 1.35
CA SER A 87 -8.02 18.81 2.38
C SER A 87 -8.70 20.10 2.81
N ASP A 88 -10.00 20.21 2.57
CA ASP A 88 -10.83 21.36 2.95
C ASP A 88 -11.51 21.13 4.32
#